data_AF-A0A3S4ZPM9-F1
#
_entry.id   AF-A0A3S4ZPM9-F1
#
_cell.length_a   1.000
_cell.length_b   1.000
_cell.length_c   1.000
_cell.angle_alpha   90.00
_cell.angle_beta   90.00
_cell.angle_gamma   90.00
#
_symmetry.space_group_name_H-M   'P 1'
#
loop_
_entity.id
_entity.type
_entity.pdbx_description
1 polymer ?
#
loop_
_entity_poly.entity_id
_entity_poly.type
_entity_poly.pdbx_seq_one_letter_code
_entity_poly.pdbx_strand_id
1 'polypeptide(L)'
;MMLLYFGAPWVLPQKLALLVPGLLYGVRNEKFRLPALVLFAFYVLASAFTPYGVYVEGALSLGVLWLWWRHTDRRILLPPLLILTAAALATFFAAGAAFSAHSLSRAANGLIGTLVFVFSEELFLRKILRPELPAGPYGALATGLLWGLWHAPLYLTGFYVLTQALRGAAISLLIDAFYDEGGIVTAVAVHALHNALLVPFDGSAVCLSHHLLFLLLVAVGTVVSRNFRYGKGRRL
;
A
#
# COMPACT_ATOMS: atom_id res chain seq x y z
N MET A 1 -18.64 -9.74 -3.54
CA MET A 1 -17.31 -9.09 -3.62
C MET A 1 -17.15 -7.99 -2.57
N MET A 2 -17.98 -6.93 -2.59
CA MET A 2 -17.92 -5.87 -1.57
C MET A 2 -18.13 -6.39 -0.15
N LEU A 3 -19.09 -7.30 0.06
CA LEU A 3 -19.28 -7.98 1.35
C LEU A 3 -18.03 -8.74 1.81
N LEU A 4 -17.32 -9.41 0.90
CA LEU A 4 -16.09 -10.13 1.24
C LEU A 4 -14.95 -9.17 1.57
N TYR A 5 -14.81 -8.08 0.79
CA TYR A 5 -13.79 -7.06 1.04
C TYR A 5 -13.99 -6.36 2.39
N PHE A 6 -15.20 -5.85 2.67
CA PHE A 6 -15.49 -5.13 3.91
C PHE A 6 -15.70 -6.04 5.11
N GLY A 7 -16.09 -7.30 4.91
CA GLY A 7 -16.23 -8.28 5.98
C GLY A 7 -14.91 -8.90 6.42
N ALA A 8 -13.91 -9.00 5.53
CA ALA A 8 -12.64 -9.67 5.82
C ALA A 8 -11.90 -9.14 7.07
N PRO A 9 -11.78 -7.83 7.31
CA PRO A 9 -11.13 -7.30 8.52
C PRO A 9 -11.82 -7.68 9.83
N TRP A 10 -13.10 -8.04 9.79
CA TRP A 10 -13.89 -8.39 10.98
C TRP A 10 -13.78 -9.87 11.34
N VAL A 11 -13.42 -10.73 10.39
CA VAL A 11 -13.48 -12.19 10.55
C VAL A 11 -12.14 -12.88 10.33
N LEU A 12 -11.17 -12.21 9.69
CA LEU A 12 -9.84 -12.75 9.43
C LEU A 12 -8.77 -12.00 10.23
N PRO A 13 -7.69 -12.68 10.62
CA PRO A 13 -6.47 -12.00 11.04
C PRO A 13 -6.03 -10.96 10.01
N GLN A 14 -5.58 -9.79 10.46
CA GLN A 14 -5.28 -8.63 9.60
C GLN A 14 -4.38 -8.98 8.41
N LYS A 15 -3.31 -9.77 8.65
CA LYS A 15 -2.38 -10.24 7.61
C LYS A 15 -3.08 -11.00 6.47
N LEU A 16 -4.12 -11.77 6.78
CA LEU A 16 -4.92 -12.50 5.80
C LEU A 16 -5.99 -11.61 5.17
N ALA A 17 -6.60 -10.71 5.96
CA ALA A 17 -7.57 -9.73 5.45
C ALA A 17 -6.94 -8.84 4.36
N LEU A 18 -5.68 -8.42 4.53
CA LEU A 18 -4.94 -7.59 3.57
C LEU A 18 -4.64 -8.28 2.23
N LEU A 19 -4.81 -9.60 2.13
CA LEU A 19 -4.63 -10.35 0.88
C LEU A 19 -5.93 -10.52 0.10
N VAL A 20 -7.08 -10.35 0.77
CA VAL A 20 -8.41 -10.41 0.15
C VAL A 20 -8.56 -9.44 -1.03
N PRO A 21 -8.09 -8.18 -0.99
CA PRO A 21 -8.17 -7.27 -2.13
C PRO A 21 -7.46 -7.83 -3.38
N GLY A 22 -6.27 -8.41 -3.21
CA GLY A 22 -5.49 -9.01 -4.28
C GLY A 22 -6.13 -10.27 -4.85
N LEU A 23 -6.70 -11.12 -3.99
CA LEU A 23 -7.46 -12.30 -4.40
C LEU A 23 -8.72 -11.92 -5.20
N LEU A 24 -9.48 -10.93 -4.72
CA LEU A 24 -10.67 -10.42 -5.42
C LEU A 24 -10.31 -9.87 -6.81
N TYR A 25 -9.16 -9.23 -6.94
CA TYR A 25 -8.64 -8.82 -8.25
C TYR A 25 -8.25 -10.00 -9.13
N GLY A 26 -7.53 -10.98 -8.59
CA GLY A 26 -7.15 -12.20 -9.30
C GLY A 26 -8.34 -13.04 -9.79
N VAL A 27 -9.48 -13.00 -9.11
CA VAL A 27 -10.72 -13.62 -9.59
C VAL A 27 -11.21 -12.97 -10.88
N ARG A 28 -11.15 -11.63 -10.98
CA ARG A 28 -11.60 -10.85 -12.14
C ARG A 28 -10.59 -10.78 -13.28
N ASN A 29 -9.30 -11.04 -13.02
CA ASN A 29 -8.25 -10.93 -14.02
C ASN A 29 -7.35 -12.17 -14.01
N GLU A 30 -7.53 -13.04 -15.00
CA GLU A 30 -6.82 -14.32 -15.10
C GLU A 30 -5.29 -14.16 -15.10
N LYS A 31 -4.80 -13.08 -15.71
CA LYS A 31 -3.37 -12.74 -15.74
C LYS A 31 -2.79 -12.54 -14.33
N PHE A 32 -3.60 -12.10 -13.38
CA PHE A 32 -3.19 -11.82 -12.01
C PHE A 32 -3.66 -12.87 -11.00
N ARG A 33 -4.45 -13.87 -11.44
CA ARG A 33 -4.95 -14.95 -10.59
C ARG A 33 -3.80 -15.75 -9.97
N LEU A 34 -2.87 -16.24 -10.78
CA LEU A 34 -1.73 -17.02 -10.30
C LEU A 34 -0.78 -16.17 -9.42
N PRO A 35 -0.37 -14.96 -9.81
CA PRO A 35 0.39 -14.07 -8.92
C PRO A 35 -0.30 -13.84 -7.57
N ALA A 36 -1.60 -13.52 -7.55
CA ALA A 36 -2.35 -13.31 -6.31
C ALA A 36 -2.41 -14.57 -5.43
N LEU A 37 -2.60 -15.75 -6.03
CA LEU A 37 -2.60 -17.03 -5.31
C LEU A 37 -1.22 -17.39 -4.77
N VAL A 38 -0.16 -17.15 -5.52
CA VAL A 38 1.23 -17.37 -5.08
C VAL A 38 1.56 -16.44 -3.92
N LEU A 39 1.19 -15.16 -4.00
CA LEU A 39 1.36 -14.20 -2.91
C LEU A 39 0.58 -14.59 -1.67
N PHE A 40 -0.67 -15.06 -1.83
CA PHE A 40 -1.49 -15.55 -0.73
C PHE A 40 -0.88 -16.80 -0.07
N ALA A 41 -0.53 -17.81 -0.87
CA ALA A 41 0.07 -19.04 -0.39
C ALA A 41 1.40 -18.77 0.32
N PHE A 42 2.24 -17.89 -0.24
CA PHE A 42 3.46 -17.47 0.41
C PHE A 42 3.20 -16.81 1.77
N TYR A 43 2.25 -15.89 1.88
CA TYR A 43 2.01 -15.20 3.14
C TYR A 43 1.46 -16.15 4.21
N VAL A 44 0.63 -17.11 3.80
CA VAL A 44 0.16 -18.20 4.66
C VAL A 44 1.34 -19.07 5.12
N LEU A 45 2.21 -19.49 4.20
CA LEU A 45 3.39 -20.30 4.52
C LEU A 45 4.37 -19.53 5.40
N ALA A 46 4.73 -18.28 5.06
CA ALA A 46 5.60 -17.43 5.85
C ALA A 46 5.05 -17.23 7.27
N SER A 47 3.73 -17.03 7.41
CA SER A 47 3.07 -16.94 8.73
C SER A 47 3.08 -18.27 9.49
N ALA A 48 3.05 -19.41 8.80
CA ALA A 48 3.20 -20.74 9.40
C ALA A 48 4.66 -21.05 9.81
N PHE A 49 5.63 -20.43 9.12
CA PHE A 49 7.05 -20.60 9.37
C PHE A 49 7.66 -19.58 10.34
N THR A 50 6.87 -18.63 10.85
CA THR A 50 7.29 -17.68 11.90
C THR A 50 7.95 -18.34 13.13
N PRO A 51 7.55 -19.55 13.58
CA PRO A 51 8.26 -20.26 14.64
C PRO A 51 9.64 -20.82 14.26
N TYR A 52 9.91 -21.01 12.96
CA TYR A 52 11.10 -21.70 12.43
C TYR A 52 12.26 -20.75 12.10
N GLY A 53 12.12 -19.47 12.42
CA GLY A 53 13.20 -18.49 12.43
C GLY A 53 13.19 -17.53 11.24
N VAL A 54 13.63 -16.30 11.54
CA VAL A 54 13.60 -15.14 10.64
C VAL A 54 14.24 -15.35 9.27
N TYR A 55 15.18 -16.29 9.16
CA TYR A 55 15.95 -16.55 7.94
C TYR A 55 15.12 -17.31 6.90
N VAL A 56 14.25 -18.22 7.33
CA VAL A 56 13.34 -18.94 6.44
C VAL A 56 12.31 -17.97 5.85
N GLU A 57 11.76 -17.09 6.68
CA GLU A 57 10.84 -16.04 6.22
C GLU A 57 11.50 -15.11 5.20
N GLY A 58 12.75 -14.68 5.45
CA GLY A 58 13.49 -13.83 4.51
C GLY A 58 13.76 -14.51 3.18
N ALA A 59 14.19 -15.79 3.19
CA ALA A 59 14.45 -16.55 1.97
C ALA A 59 13.17 -16.75 1.14
N LEU A 60 12.06 -17.10 1.78
CA LEU A 60 10.76 -17.23 1.11
C LEU A 60 10.30 -15.88 0.54
N SER A 61 10.52 -14.77 1.27
CA SER A 61 10.18 -13.42 0.82
C SER A 61 10.93 -13.07 -0.47
N LEU A 62 12.25 -13.31 -0.49
CA LEU A 62 13.07 -13.08 -1.68
C LEU A 62 12.64 -13.97 -2.86
N GLY A 63 12.27 -15.23 -2.60
CA GLY A 63 11.70 -16.13 -3.60
C GLY A 63 10.41 -15.57 -4.22
N VAL A 64 9.53 -15.01 -3.39
CA VAL A 64 8.32 -14.34 -3.88
C VAL A 64 8.61 -13.08 -4.65
N LEU A 65 9.51 -12.22 -4.17
CA LEU A 65 9.90 -11.03 -4.92
C LEU A 65 10.46 -11.41 -6.29
N TRP A 66 11.27 -12.46 -6.36
CA TRP A 66 11.81 -12.98 -7.61
C TRP A 66 10.73 -13.51 -8.55
N LEU A 67 9.80 -14.35 -8.06
CA LEU A 67 8.66 -14.84 -8.85
C LEU A 67 7.81 -13.67 -9.35
N TRP A 68 7.54 -12.71 -8.48
CA TRP A 68 6.73 -11.55 -8.82
C TRP A 68 7.41 -10.67 -9.88
N TRP A 69 8.72 -10.45 -9.75
CA TRP A 69 9.55 -9.76 -10.74
C TRP A 69 9.55 -10.44 -12.11
N ARG A 70 9.41 -11.77 -12.16
CA ARG A 70 9.31 -12.55 -13.40
C ARG A 70 7.95 -12.40 -14.09
N HIS A 71 6.88 -12.23 -13.32
CA HIS A 71 5.50 -12.33 -13.80
C HIS A 71 4.72 -11.00 -13.82
N THR A 72 5.29 -9.91 -13.32
CA THR A 72 4.66 -8.58 -13.33
C THR A 72 5.53 -7.56 -14.06
N ASP A 73 4.89 -6.56 -14.68
CA ASP A 73 5.60 -5.48 -15.35
C ASP A 73 6.50 -4.74 -14.35
N ARG A 74 7.80 -4.72 -14.65
CA ARG A 74 8.83 -4.07 -13.83
C ARG A 74 8.56 -2.59 -13.63
N ARG A 75 7.87 -1.93 -14.56
CA ARG A 75 7.47 -0.52 -14.43
C ARG A 75 6.53 -0.29 -13.25
N ILE A 76 5.75 -1.31 -12.87
CA ILE A 76 4.84 -1.25 -11.72
C ILE A 76 5.57 -1.60 -10.43
N LEU A 77 6.50 -2.57 -10.46
CA LEU A 77 7.20 -3.06 -9.28
C LEU A 77 8.39 -2.20 -8.84
N LEU A 78 9.12 -1.61 -9.79
CA LEU A 78 10.40 -0.97 -9.50
C LEU A 78 10.23 0.31 -8.65
N PRO A 79 9.32 1.26 -8.95
CA PRO A 79 9.17 2.46 -8.14
C PRO A 79 8.87 2.18 -6.65
N PRO A 80 7.85 1.38 -6.28
CA PRO A 80 7.57 1.10 -4.86
C PRO A 80 8.70 0.29 -4.20
N LEU A 81 9.36 -0.63 -4.93
CA LEU A 81 10.52 -1.36 -4.42
C LEU A 81 11.68 -0.42 -4.05
N LEU A 82 11.99 0.56 -4.91
CA LEU A 82 13.04 1.55 -4.65
C LEU A 82 12.69 2.44 -3.45
N ILE A 83 11.44 2.92 -3.38
CA ILE A 83 10.95 3.76 -2.28
C ILE A 83 11.07 3.02 -0.94
N LEU A 84 10.55 1.78 -0.88
CA LEU A 84 10.58 1.00 0.36
C LEU A 84 12.00 0.59 0.75
N THR A 85 12.87 0.30 -0.24
CA THR A 85 14.28 -0.03 0.03
C THR A 85 15.02 1.17 0.59
N ALA A 86 14.83 2.36 -0.01
CA ALA A 86 15.43 3.60 0.47
C ALA A 86 14.96 3.93 1.90
N ALA A 87 13.67 3.76 2.18
CA ALA A 87 13.12 3.98 3.51
C ALA A 87 13.69 2.99 4.54
N ALA A 88 13.74 1.69 4.20
CA ALA A 88 14.34 0.68 5.06
C ALA A 88 15.81 1.00 5.37
N LEU A 89 16.61 1.37 4.36
CA LEU A 89 18.00 1.76 4.54
C LEU A 89 18.14 3.01 5.43
N ALA A 90 17.30 4.03 5.21
CA ALA A 90 17.29 5.23 6.05
C ALA A 90 17.01 4.90 7.52
N THR A 91 16.02 4.03 7.79
CA THR A 91 15.73 3.55 9.15
C THR A 91 16.90 2.77 9.74
N PHE A 92 17.57 1.90 8.97
CA PHE A 92 18.76 1.18 9.42
C PHE A 92 19.88 2.11 9.88
N PHE A 93 20.20 3.12 9.06
CA PHE A 93 21.26 4.09 9.38
C PHE A 93 20.86 4.97 10.57
N ALA A 94 19.60 5.41 10.65
CA ALA A 94 19.11 6.22 11.76
C ALA A 94 19.11 5.47 13.10
N ALA A 95 18.81 4.17 13.10
CA ALA A 95 18.76 3.34 14.30
C ALA A 95 20.15 2.91 14.81
N GLY A 96 21.24 3.27 14.12
CA GLY A 96 22.59 2.76 14.43
C GLY A 96 22.66 1.22 14.42
N ALA A 97 21.74 0.57 13.71
CA ALA A 97 21.55 -0.86 13.78
C ALA A 97 22.72 -1.58 13.10
N ALA A 98 23.25 -2.61 13.77
CA ALA A 98 24.25 -3.47 13.16
C ALA A 98 23.67 -4.16 11.92
N PHE A 99 24.40 -4.10 10.81
CA PHE A 99 24.13 -4.90 9.62
C PHE A 99 24.39 -6.38 9.93
N SER A 100 23.41 -7.03 10.54
CA SER A 100 23.39 -8.47 10.76
C SER A 100 22.48 -9.16 9.74
N ALA A 101 22.75 -10.44 9.47
CA ALA A 101 21.88 -11.26 8.63
C ALA A 101 20.45 -11.32 9.20
N HIS A 102 20.29 -11.32 10.53
CA HIS A 102 19.00 -11.31 11.19
C HIS A 102 18.22 -10.03 10.86
N SER A 103 18.84 -8.86 11.03
CA SER A 103 18.20 -7.57 10.78
C SER A 103 17.84 -7.40 9.31
N LEU A 104 18.75 -7.80 8.40
CA LEU A 104 18.52 -7.77 6.96
C LEU A 104 17.32 -8.66 6.57
N SER A 105 17.22 -9.84 7.16
CA SER A 105 16.11 -10.77 6.91
C SER A 105 14.77 -10.19 7.36
N ARG A 106 14.72 -9.55 8.53
CA ARG A 106 13.51 -8.85 9.01
C ARG A 106 13.08 -7.73 8.08
N ALA A 107 14.03 -6.91 7.63
CA ALA A 107 13.75 -5.80 6.76
C ALA A 107 13.27 -6.27 5.38
N ALA A 108 13.88 -7.31 4.81
CA ALA A 108 13.43 -7.92 3.57
C ALA A 108 11.98 -8.42 3.69
N ASN A 109 11.65 -9.14 4.76
CA ASN A 109 10.29 -9.62 5.01
C ASN A 109 9.29 -8.47 5.15
N GLY A 110 9.60 -7.46 5.96
CA GLY A 110 8.75 -6.27 6.15
C GLY A 110 8.53 -5.48 4.86
N LEU A 111 9.59 -5.28 4.07
CA LEU A 111 9.53 -4.59 2.79
C LEU A 111 8.64 -5.34 1.80
N ILE A 112 8.87 -6.63 1.64
CA ILE A 112 8.17 -7.46 0.66
C ILE A 112 6.70 -7.60 1.06
N GLY A 113 6.42 -7.79 2.35
CA GLY A 113 5.05 -7.77 2.85
C GLY A 113 4.34 -6.45 2.57
N THR A 114 5.00 -5.31 2.83
CA THR A 114 4.43 -3.99 2.54
C THR A 114 4.14 -3.80 1.05
N LEU A 115 5.06 -4.22 0.18
CA LEU A 115 4.90 -4.15 -1.27
C LEU A 115 3.69 -4.98 -1.74
N VAL A 116 3.53 -6.20 -1.23
CA VAL A 116 2.40 -7.10 -1.54
C VAL A 116 1.07 -6.47 -1.14
N PHE A 117 1.00 -5.88 0.05
CA PHE A 117 -0.23 -5.25 0.54
C PHE A 117 -0.60 -4.03 -0.27
N VAL A 118 0.34 -3.08 -0.44
CA VAL A 118 0.10 -1.86 -1.22
C VAL A 118 -0.39 -2.17 -2.63
N PHE A 119 0.24 -3.14 -3.29
CA PHE A 119 -0.18 -3.54 -4.63
C PHE A 119 -1.57 -4.17 -4.66
N SER A 120 -1.85 -5.07 -3.71
CA SER A 120 -3.14 -5.75 -3.62
C SER A 120 -4.27 -4.76 -3.34
N GLU A 121 -4.04 -3.81 -2.43
CA GLU A 121 -4.98 -2.75 -2.10
C GLU A 121 -5.23 -1.84 -3.30
N GLU A 122 -4.19 -1.29 -3.93
CA GLU A 122 -4.38 -0.35 -5.05
C GLU A 122 -4.99 -1.02 -6.28
N LEU A 123 -4.74 -2.30 -6.53
CA LEU A 123 -5.45 -3.03 -7.57
C LEU A 123 -6.94 -3.08 -7.31
N PHE A 124 -7.36 -3.45 -6.09
CA PHE A 124 -8.77 -3.45 -5.75
C PHE A 124 -9.35 -2.04 -5.77
N LEU A 125 -8.72 -1.10 -5.05
CA LEU A 125 -9.23 0.26 -4.90
C LEU A 125 -9.35 0.97 -6.25
N ARG A 126 -8.32 0.89 -7.12
CA ARG A 126 -8.29 1.67 -8.37
C ARG A 126 -8.85 0.96 -9.58
N LYS A 127 -8.76 -0.37 -9.65
CA LYS A 127 -9.26 -1.15 -10.81
C LYS A 127 -10.62 -1.78 -10.57
N ILE A 128 -11.07 -1.88 -9.32
CA ILE A 128 -12.36 -2.50 -8.99
C ILE A 128 -13.31 -1.52 -8.32
N LEU A 129 -12.93 -0.90 -7.20
CA LEU A 129 -13.85 -0.05 -6.44
C LEU A 129 -14.07 1.32 -7.10
N ARG A 130 -12.98 2.01 -7.47
CA ARG A 130 -13.02 3.36 -8.01
C ARG A 130 -13.90 3.52 -9.27
N PRO A 131 -13.91 2.57 -10.24
CA PRO A 131 -14.79 2.64 -11.41
C PRO A 131 -16.29 2.50 -11.09
N GLU A 132 -16.64 1.92 -9.95
CA GLU A 132 -18.03 1.73 -9.50
C GLU A 132 -18.57 2.98 -8.76
N LEU A 133 -17.73 4.02 -8.62
CA LEU A 133 -18.05 5.26 -7.92
C LEU A 133 -18.09 6.44 -8.90
N PRO A 134 -18.80 7.54 -8.58
CA PRO A 134 -18.88 8.72 -9.44
C PRO A 134 -17.50 9.23 -9.85
N ALA A 135 -17.38 9.68 -11.10
CA ALA A 135 -16.14 10.30 -11.59
C ALA A 135 -15.78 11.57 -10.80
N GLY A 136 -14.50 11.92 -10.80
CA GLY A 136 -14.01 13.12 -10.12
C GLY A 136 -13.81 12.96 -8.61
N PRO A 137 -13.61 14.08 -7.87
CA PRO A 137 -13.06 14.07 -6.52
C PRO A 137 -13.95 13.38 -5.48
N TYR A 138 -15.27 13.34 -5.70
CA TYR A 138 -16.21 12.68 -4.78
C TYR A 138 -16.06 11.16 -4.78
N GLY A 139 -15.81 10.53 -5.93
CA GLY A 139 -15.53 9.09 -5.98
C GLY A 139 -14.17 8.74 -5.39
N ALA A 140 -13.17 9.61 -5.55
CA ALA A 140 -11.87 9.45 -4.89
C ALA A 140 -11.99 9.55 -3.37
N LEU A 141 -12.76 10.54 -2.87
CA LEU A 141 -13.08 10.71 -1.46
C LEU A 141 -13.79 9.46 -0.91
N ALA A 142 -14.83 8.98 -1.59
CA ALA A 142 -15.56 7.78 -1.19
C ALA A 142 -14.65 6.54 -1.16
N THR A 143 -13.79 6.36 -2.17
CA THR A 143 -12.79 5.28 -2.19
C THR A 143 -11.90 5.33 -0.95
N GLY A 144 -11.43 6.53 -0.59
CA GLY A 144 -10.55 6.75 0.56
C GLY A 144 -11.25 6.54 1.90
N LEU A 145 -12.47 7.04 2.06
CA LEU A 145 -13.26 6.84 3.28
C LEU A 145 -13.55 5.35 3.51
N LEU A 146 -13.93 4.63 2.46
CA LEU A 146 -14.17 3.19 2.53
C LEU A 146 -12.91 2.41 2.90
N TRP A 147 -11.75 2.76 2.34
CA TRP A 147 -10.46 2.16 2.71
C TRP A 147 -10.04 2.50 4.15
N GLY A 148 -10.26 3.74 4.59
CA GLY A 148 -10.00 4.14 5.98
C GLY A 148 -10.88 3.38 6.98
N LEU A 149 -12.18 3.23 6.67
CA LEU A 149 -13.12 2.45 7.48
C LEU A 149 -12.82 0.95 7.46
N TRP A 150 -12.24 0.43 6.38
CA TRP A 150 -11.78 -0.96 6.31
C TRP A 150 -10.78 -1.29 7.43
N HIS A 151 -10.01 -0.31 7.89
CA HIS A 151 -9.05 -0.46 8.98
C HIS A 151 -9.67 -0.30 10.38
N ALA A 152 -10.94 0.08 10.51
CA ALA A 152 -11.60 0.31 11.80
C ALA A 152 -11.54 -0.87 12.77
N PRO A 153 -11.68 -2.15 12.34
CA PRO A 153 -11.66 -3.30 13.25
C PRO A 153 -10.34 -3.52 13.97
N LEU A 154 -9.26 -2.86 13.54
CA LEU A 154 -7.96 -2.94 14.19
C LEU A 154 -7.94 -2.25 15.57
N TYR A 155 -8.73 -1.18 15.73
CA TYR A 155 -8.84 -0.46 16.99
C TYR A 155 -10.15 0.34 17.06
N LEU A 156 -11.12 -0.18 17.80
CA LEU A 156 -12.50 0.34 17.83
C LEU A 156 -12.69 1.59 18.73
N THR A 157 -11.77 2.55 18.66
CA THR A 157 -11.97 3.86 19.28
C THR A 157 -12.44 4.87 18.24
N GLY A 158 -13.40 5.72 18.60
CA GLY A 158 -13.94 6.74 17.69
C GLY A 158 -12.85 7.64 17.09
N PHE A 159 -11.82 7.96 17.87
CA PHE A 159 -10.67 8.75 17.43
C PHE A 159 -9.81 8.04 16.37
N TYR A 160 -9.54 6.75 16.56
CA TYR A 160 -8.78 5.96 15.59
C TYR A 160 -9.55 5.81 14.28
N VAL A 161 -10.84 5.46 14.34
CA VAL A 161 -11.69 5.29 13.16
C VAL A 161 -11.77 6.60 12.36
N LEU A 162 -12.00 7.72 13.04
CA LEU A 162 -12.02 9.04 12.41
C LEU A 162 -10.69 9.34 11.72
N THR A 163 -9.56 9.04 12.38
CA THR A 163 -8.25 9.34 11.82
C THR A 163 -7.94 8.46 10.61
N GLN A 164 -8.28 7.16 10.64
CA GLN A 164 -8.12 6.30 9.47
C GLN A 164 -9.02 6.74 8.30
N ALA A 165 -10.25 7.16 8.57
CA ALA A 165 -11.15 7.69 7.54
C ALA A 165 -10.58 8.96 6.87
N LEU A 166 -10.12 9.93 7.66
CA LEU A 166 -9.51 11.16 7.15
C LEU A 166 -8.21 10.89 6.38
N ARG A 167 -7.35 10.00 6.91
CA ARG A 167 -6.12 9.55 6.27
C ARG A 167 -6.42 8.90 4.92
N GLY A 168 -7.37 7.97 4.89
CA GLY A 168 -7.76 7.28 3.67
C GLY A 168 -8.33 8.22 2.61
N ALA A 169 -9.20 9.14 3.02
CA ALA A 169 -9.70 10.21 2.16
C ALA A 169 -8.57 11.01 1.52
N ALA A 170 -7.61 11.47 2.32
CA ALA A 170 -6.48 12.28 1.87
C ALA A 170 -5.58 11.57 0.86
N ILE A 171 -5.14 10.35 1.18
CA ILE A 171 -4.29 9.54 0.31
C ILE A 171 -5.02 9.21 -0.99
N SER A 172 -6.31 8.87 -0.90
CA SER A 172 -7.06 8.51 -2.08
C SER A 172 -7.25 9.69 -3.03
N LEU A 173 -7.51 10.89 -2.50
CA LEU A 173 -7.55 12.12 -3.30
C LEU A 173 -6.20 12.41 -3.96
N LEU A 174 -5.10 12.22 -3.22
CA LEU A 174 -3.75 12.39 -3.76
C LEU A 174 -3.46 11.42 -4.90
N ILE A 175 -3.75 10.14 -4.69
CA ILE A 175 -3.52 9.11 -5.70
C ILE A 175 -4.36 9.42 -6.94
N ASP A 176 -5.65 9.74 -6.80
CA ASP A 176 -6.53 10.07 -7.93
C ASP A 176 -6.01 11.27 -8.73
N ALA A 177 -5.45 12.29 -8.05
CA ALA A 177 -4.88 13.47 -8.71
C ALA A 177 -3.69 13.17 -9.64
N PHE A 178 -2.97 12.08 -9.40
CA PHE A 178 -1.86 11.63 -10.24
C PHE A 178 -2.16 10.34 -11.01
N TYR A 179 -3.32 9.73 -10.80
CA TYR A 179 -3.69 8.44 -11.37
C TYR A 179 -3.93 8.52 -12.89
N ASP A 180 -4.49 9.62 -13.39
CA ASP A 180 -4.74 9.78 -14.83
C ASP A 180 -3.45 9.73 -15.67
N GLU A 181 -2.32 10.15 -15.10
CA GLU A 181 -1.05 10.31 -15.83
C GLU A 181 -0.15 9.07 -15.73
N GLY A 182 -0.11 8.41 -14.57
CA GLY A 182 0.75 7.22 -14.38
C GLY A 182 0.01 5.95 -13.96
N GLY A 183 -1.31 5.99 -13.87
CA GLY A 183 -2.16 4.84 -13.62
C GLY A 183 -1.81 4.09 -12.33
N ILE A 184 -1.84 2.76 -12.43
CA ILE A 184 -1.60 1.88 -11.28
C ILE A 184 -0.16 2.00 -10.74
N VAL A 185 0.82 2.36 -11.57
CA VAL A 185 2.21 2.56 -11.14
C VAL A 185 2.27 3.67 -10.11
N THR A 186 1.64 4.81 -10.41
CA THR A 186 1.62 5.96 -9.50
C THR A 186 0.86 5.67 -8.23
N ALA A 187 -0.28 4.97 -8.32
CA ALA A 187 -1.05 4.57 -7.15
C ALA A 187 -0.21 3.74 -6.17
N VAL A 188 0.43 2.69 -6.67
CA VAL A 188 1.28 1.80 -5.87
C VAL A 188 2.49 2.55 -5.32
N ALA A 189 3.13 3.42 -6.12
CA ALA A 189 4.29 4.19 -5.67
C ALA A 189 3.95 5.21 -4.57
N VAL A 190 2.87 5.97 -4.74
CA VAL A 190 2.42 6.98 -3.76
C VAL A 190 1.97 6.33 -2.46
N HIS A 191 1.24 5.20 -2.54
CA HIS A 191 0.86 4.45 -1.35
C HIS A 191 2.11 3.83 -0.67
N ALA A 192 3.05 3.27 -1.43
CA ALA A 192 4.32 2.78 -0.86
C ALA A 192 5.11 3.90 -0.18
N LEU A 193 5.15 5.10 -0.75
CA LEU A 193 5.76 6.28 -0.15
C LEU A 193 5.07 6.67 1.15
N HIS A 194 3.75 6.71 1.15
CA HIS A 194 2.98 6.99 2.36
C HIS A 194 3.28 5.97 3.47
N ASN A 195 3.35 4.67 3.16
CA ASN A 195 3.70 3.65 4.15
C ASN A 195 5.16 3.79 4.60
N ALA A 196 6.09 4.06 3.68
CA ALA A 196 7.50 4.31 3.99
C ALA A 196 7.71 5.51 4.93
N LEU A 197 6.96 6.59 4.75
CA LEU A 197 7.03 7.78 5.61
C LEU A 197 6.50 7.52 7.03
N LEU A 198 5.76 6.44 7.25
CA LEU A 198 5.24 6.06 8.57
C LEU A 198 6.13 5.03 9.30
N VAL A 199 7.06 4.36 8.60
CA VAL A 199 7.95 3.33 9.17
C VAL A 199 9.03 3.85 10.16
N PRO A 200 9.67 5.03 9.98
CA PRO A 200 10.69 5.52 10.92
C PRO A 200 10.13 6.02 12.26
N PHE A 201 8.81 6.15 12.38
CA PHE A 201 8.16 6.67 13.57
C PHE A 201 7.57 5.49 14.31
N ASP A 202 8.34 5.04 15.31
CA ASP A 202 8.02 3.94 16.22
C ASP A 202 6.53 3.92 16.58
N GLY A 203 5.95 2.73 16.73
CA GLY A 203 4.50 2.44 16.83
C GLY A 203 3.71 3.13 17.96
N SER A 204 4.26 4.15 18.60
CA SER A 204 3.55 5.10 19.45
C SER A 204 2.81 6.14 18.61
N ALA A 205 1.51 5.92 18.49
CA ALA A 205 0.50 6.89 18.08
C ALA A 205 0.63 7.44 16.65
N VAL A 206 -0.46 7.22 15.93
CA VAL A 206 -1.02 8.08 14.89
C VAL A 206 -0.84 9.57 15.26
N CYS A 207 0.33 10.14 14.99
CA CYS A 207 0.60 11.53 15.33
C CYS A 207 -0.01 12.39 14.22
N LEU A 208 -1.00 13.20 14.59
CA LEU A 208 -1.72 14.12 13.69
C LEU A 208 -0.75 15.01 12.88
N SER A 209 0.42 15.35 13.45
CA SER A 209 1.46 16.15 12.78
C SER A 209 2.09 15.46 11.56
N HIS A 210 2.30 14.14 11.60
CA HIS A 210 2.81 13.38 10.44
C HIS A 210 1.78 13.33 9.31
N HIS A 211 0.50 13.31 9.68
CA HIS A 211 -0.62 13.34 8.74
C HIS A 211 -0.81 14.75 8.16
N LEU A 212 -0.58 15.80 8.95
CA LEU A 212 -0.58 17.18 8.47
C LEU A 212 0.56 17.45 7.50
N LEU A 213 1.77 16.91 7.74
CA LEU A 213 2.89 17.03 6.79
C LEU A 213 2.58 16.31 5.47
N PHE A 214 2.00 15.11 5.54
CA PHE A 214 1.53 14.40 4.34
C PHE A 214 0.42 15.17 3.62
N LEU A 215 -0.59 15.68 4.35
CA LEU A 215 -1.65 16.54 3.81
C LEU A 215 -1.11 17.84 3.19
N LEU A 216 -0.02 18.39 3.72
CA LEU A 216 0.64 19.57 3.18
C LEU A 216 1.36 19.22 1.86
N LEU A 217 2.08 18.10 1.82
CA LEU A 217 2.67 17.55 0.59
C LEU A 217 1.58 17.24 -0.45
N VAL A 218 0.41 16.77 -0.01
CA VAL A 218 -0.77 16.54 -0.86
C VAL A 218 -1.29 17.85 -1.44
N ALA A 219 -1.47 18.87 -0.60
CA ALA A 219 -1.94 20.19 -1.04
C ALA A 219 -0.96 20.81 -2.05
N VAL A 220 0.34 20.76 -1.77
CA VAL A 220 1.40 21.24 -2.67
C VAL A 220 1.43 20.44 -3.98
N GLY A 221 1.42 19.11 -3.91
CA GLY A 221 1.43 18.24 -5.09
C GLY A 221 0.20 18.45 -6.00
N THR A 222 -0.98 18.64 -5.41
CA THR A 222 -2.21 18.89 -6.14
C THR A 222 -2.20 20.28 -6.80
N VAL A 223 -1.68 21.30 -6.12
CA VAL A 223 -1.50 22.65 -6.69
C VAL A 223 -0.50 22.64 -7.83
N VAL A 224 0.63 21.94 -7.68
CA VAL A 224 1.65 21.80 -8.72
C VAL A 224 1.08 21.06 -9.95
N SER A 225 0.41 19.92 -9.76
CA SER A 225 -0.23 19.16 -10.86
C SER A 225 -1.26 20.00 -11.61
N ARG A 226 -2.14 20.72 -10.89
CA ARG A 226 -3.12 21.62 -11.51
C ARG A 226 -2.45 22.75 -12.30
N ASN A 227 -1.42 23.38 -11.76
CA ASN A 227 -0.69 24.47 -12.45
C ASN A 227 0.05 23.97 -13.71
N PHE A 228 0.55 22.73 -13.72
CA PHE A 228 1.12 22.12 -14.93
C PHE A 228 0.07 21.80 -16.00
N ARG A 229 -1.16 21.44 -15.62
CA ARG A 229 -2.27 21.22 -16.58
C ARG A 229 -2.75 22.53 -17.22
N TYR A 230 -2.78 23.65 -16.50
CA TYR A 230 -3.16 24.95 -17.07
C TYR A 230 -2.03 25.63 -17.88
N GLY A 231 -0.77 25.25 -17.69
CA GLY A 231 0.36 25.75 -18.48
C GLY A 231 0.47 25.15 -19.89
N LYS A 232 0.00 23.91 -20.11
CA LYS A 232 0.04 23.24 -21.43
C LYS A 232 -1.12 23.59 -22.36
N GLY A 233 -2.12 24.35 -21.89
CA GLY A 233 -3.29 24.76 -22.65
C GLY A 233 -3.21 26.15 -23.33
N ARG A 234 -2.13 26.91 -23.12
CA ARG A 234 -1.89 28.18 -23.84
C ARG A 234 -0.78 28.00 -24.86
N ARG A 235 -1.12 27.39 -26.00
CA ARG A 235 -0.52 27.81 -27.26
C ARG A 235 -1.41 28.96 -27.76
N LEU A 236 -0.85 30.17 -27.73
CA LEU A 236 -1.27 31.24 -28.62
C LEU A 236 -0.94 30.84 -30.06
#